data_AF-A0A6P3Z168-F1
#
_entry.id   AF-A0A6P3Z168-F1
#
_cell.length_a   1.000
_cell.length_b   1.000
_cell.length_c   1.000
_cell.angle_alpha   90.00
_cell.angle_beta   90.00
_cell.angle_gamma   90.00
#
_symmetry.space_group_name_H-M   'P 1'
#
loop_
_entity.id
_entity.type
_entity.pdbx_description
1 polymer ?
#
loop_
_entity_poly.entity_id
_entity_poly.type
_entity_poly.pdbx_seq_one_letter_code
_entity_poly.pdbx_strand_id
1 'polypeptide(L)'
;MSLYLSEELGRQRHGFEYGALEVKDHLEGLIFSEVVSTVMIMFSPQTGSKTCLSPWVCHFHICKDILRRRRLNVHSIIDSLHLRCKSAQTESKTNFSKLQIMNKNCSEADTHEKDKDPCCIVVSIPENSKNSSIELDMVQNVVIPSLLGTVIKGFREIKKVDILWKDRPKISKAIHGSSGELYLRVSMSGSTSRTRAWSMLLNDSLPIMDMIDWSRSHPDNIKEFCVSYGIDAGWKYFLNNLESAISDIGKTILPEHLLLVADSLSVTGQFVGLNAKGIAQQKEHASSSSPFMRACFSTPGAHFIKAAKAGVTDCLQGSLDALAWGKVPAMGTGGLFDIIYSGKGHEIAKPADVYDLLGSQISSDKQNEIKMSTDQNHTSNKYDTQFLYGFGGSVSKGFTKLGIAKSFIRKFFTPKDVQNLSHKLKHILHKYPIDHKLDDADKSTLMMTLYFHPRRDVKVGAGIQDIKVVNHPDHENSRCFMLLRTDGTSEDFSYHKCVHGALEIVAPVRAKSYWSKLSQQGFEEAGCH
;
A
#
# COMPACT_ATOMS: atom_id res chain seq x y z
N MET A 1 3.89 13.50 -6.19
CA MET A 1 3.83 12.14 -6.80
C MET A 1 5.21 11.84 -7.33
N SER A 2 5.59 10.56 -7.36
CA SER A 2 6.91 10.13 -7.81
C SER A 2 6.77 9.32 -9.08
N LEU A 3 7.34 9.82 -10.18
CA LEU A 3 7.37 9.19 -11.50
C LEU A 3 8.78 8.68 -11.77
N TYR A 4 8.88 7.41 -12.15
CA TYR A 4 10.13 6.78 -12.55
C TYR A 4 10.15 6.63 -14.07
N LEU A 5 11.34 6.75 -14.64
CA LEU A 5 11.54 6.64 -16.09
C LEU A 5 11.64 5.17 -16.51
N SER A 6 11.19 4.89 -17.73
CA SER A 6 11.29 3.59 -18.38
C SER A 6 12.76 3.19 -18.61
N GLU A 7 13.08 1.91 -18.40
CA GLU A 7 14.42 1.38 -18.65
C GLU A 7 14.80 1.41 -20.14
N GLU A 8 13.82 1.51 -21.04
CA GLU A 8 14.06 1.58 -22.49
C GLU A 8 14.85 2.83 -22.91
N LEU A 9 14.72 3.92 -22.15
CA LEU A 9 15.47 5.16 -22.36
C LEU A 9 16.98 4.96 -22.15
N GLY A 10 17.39 3.94 -21.39
CA GLY A 10 18.80 3.59 -21.18
C GLY A 10 19.52 3.10 -22.44
N ARG A 11 18.79 2.78 -23.52
CA ARG A 11 19.40 2.36 -24.80
C ARG A 11 20.05 3.52 -25.56
N GLN A 12 19.64 4.75 -25.28
CA GLN A 12 20.16 5.96 -25.93
C GLN A 12 21.18 6.67 -25.02
N ARG A 13 22.20 7.30 -25.62
CA ARG A 13 23.15 8.13 -24.85
C ARG A 13 22.39 9.29 -24.21
N HIS A 14 22.53 9.45 -22.89
CA HIS A 14 21.80 10.44 -22.09
C HIS A 14 20.27 10.36 -22.19
N GLY A 15 19.74 9.18 -22.54
CA GLY A 15 18.29 9.02 -22.75
C GLY A 15 17.46 9.27 -21.49
N PHE A 16 18.01 9.02 -20.30
CA PHE A 16 17.33 9.33 -19.04
C PHE A 16 17.25 10.83 -18.78
N GLU A 17 18.30 11.60 -19.07
CA GLU A 17 18.34 13.04 -18.87
C GLU A 17 17.41 13.77 -19.85
N TYR A 18 17.46 13.39 -21.13
CA TYR A 18 16.55 13.94 -22.14
C TYR A 18 15.11 13.51 -21.87
N GLY A 19 14.88 12.26 -21.49
CA GLY A 19 13.56 11.76 -21.16
C GLY A 19 12.96 12.46 -19.93
N ALA A 20 13.76 12.70 -18.89
CA ALA A 20 13.33 13.48 -17.73
C ALA A 20 12.94 14.91 -18.12
N LEU A 21 13.71 15.56 -19.00
CA LEU A 21 13.42 16.92 -19.44
C LEU A 21 12.14 16.97 -20.27
N GLU A 22 11.91 15.99 -21.13
CA GLU A 22 10.70 15.90 -21.96
C GLU A 22 9.45 15.64 -21.13
N VAL A 23 9.50 14.70 -20.18
CA VAL A 23 8.40 14.45 -19.24
C VAL A 23 8.11 15.71 -18.41
N LYS A 24 9.16 16.41 -17.95
CA LYS A 24 9.02 17.68 -17.23
C LYS A 24 8.34 18.74 -18.09
N ASP A 25 8.83 18.96 -19.32
CA ASP A 25 8.30 19.96 -20.24
C ASP A 25 6.87 19.66 -20.69
N HIS A 26 6.44 18.40 -20.70
CA HIS A 26 5.06 17.99 -21.00
C HIS A 26 4.12 18.21 -19.82
N LEU A 27 4.56 17.91 -18.59
CA LEU A 27 3.69 17.94 -17.42
C LEU A 27 3.61 19.33 -16.76
N GLU A 28 4.72 20.08 -16.70
CA GLU A 28 4.79 21.36 -16.01
C GLU A 28 3.93 22.41 -16.74
N GLY A 29 2.88 22.89 -16.05
CA GLY A 29 1.97 23.89 -16.58
C GLY A 29 2.67 25.23 -16.76
N LEU A 30 2.65 25.76 -17.96
CA LEU A 30 3.16 27.09 -18.30
C LEU A 30 2.00 28.04 -18.57
N ILE A 31 1.89 29.06 -17.73
CA ILE A 31 0.84 30.08 -17.81
C ILE A 31 1.32 31.22 -18.73
N PHE A 32 0.43 31.83 -19.51
CA PHE A 32 0.78 32.90 -20.43
C PHE A 32 1.46 34.09 -19.74
N SER A 33 1.05 34.42 -18.52
CA SER A 33 1.70 35.45 -17.69
C SER A 33 3.19 35.21 -17.44
N GLU A 34 3.67 33.96 -17.45
CA GLU A 34 5.09 33.64 -17.25
C GLU A 34 5.92 33.81 -18.53
N VAL A 35 5.26 33.90 -19.68
CA VAL A 35 5.88 34.03 -21.00
C VAL A 35 5.89 35.49 -21.47
N VAL A 36 4.88 36.26 -21.05
CA VAL A 36 4.71 37.67 -21.41
C VAL A 36 5.61 38.56 -20.54
N SER A 37 6.42 39.40 -21.18
CA SER A 37 7.25 40.40 -20.50
C SER A 37 6.47 41.68 -20.20
N THR A 38 5.72 42.19 -21.19
CA THR A 38 4.98 43.45 -21.09
C THR A 38 3.65 43.33 -21.81
N VAL A 39 2.61 43.93 -21.22
CA VAL A 39 1.28 44.07 -21.81
C VAL A 39 1.04 45.55 -22.05
N MET A 40 0.71 45.91 -23.28
CA MET A 40 0.34 47.28 -23.66
C MET A 40 -1.06 47.30 -24.24
N ILE A 41 -1.83 48.34 -23.91
CA ILE A 41 -3.07 48.65 -24.60
C ILE A 41 -2.77 49.86 -25.47
N MET A 42 -2.87 49.68 -26.78
CA MET A 42 -2.66 50.76 -27.75
C MET A 42 -3.98 51.12 -28.41
N PHE A 43 -4.19 52.42 -28.59
CA PHE A 43 -5.30 52.92 -29.38
C PHE A 43 -4.89 52.95 -30.86
N SER A 44 -5.53 52.12 -31.68
CA SER A 44 -5.29 52.07 -33.12
C SER A 44 -6.52 52.57 -33.87
N PRO A 45 -6.45 53.75 -34.52
CA PRO A 45 -7.56 54.25 -35.32
C PRO A 45 -7.73 53.36 -36.57
N GLN A 46 -8.93 52.81 -36.77
CA GLN A 46 -9.26 51.93 -37.90
C GLN A 46 -8.93 52.59 -39.25
N THR A 47 -8.08 51.93 -40.04
CA THR A 47 -7.92 52.19 -41.48
C THR A 47 -8.62 51.09 -42.28
N GLY A 48 -9.88 51.35 -42.65
CA GLY A 48 -10.48 50.88 -43.90
C GLY A 48 -10.67 49.37 -44.18
N SER A 49 -10.90 48.50 -43.19
CA SER A 49 -11.29 47.10 -43.48
C SER A 49 -12.67 46.72 -42.91
N LYS A 50 -13.40 45.84 -43.61
CA LYS A 50 -14.83 45.51 -43.49
C LYS A 50 -15.29 44.84 -42.17
N THR A 51 -14.48 44.86 -41.12
CA THR A 51 -14.83 44.30 -39.80
C THR A 51 -14.71 45.39 -38.74
N CYS A 52 -15.82 45.78 -38.10
CA CYS A 52 -15.82 46.71 -36.97
C CYS A 52 -15.06 46.10 -35.77
N LEU A 53 -13.77 46.40 -35.68
CA LEU A 53 -12.90 46.07 -34.56
C LEU A 53 -12.86 47.25 -33.59
N SER A 54 -12.86 46.97 -32.28
CA SER A 54 -12.64 48.00 -31.26
C SER A 54 -11.33 48.74 -31.52
N PRO A 55 -11.27 50.06 -31.26
CA PRO A 55 -10.04 50.83 -31.42
C PRO A 55 -8.97 50.47 -30.38
N TRP A 56 -9.34 49.75 -29.31
CA TRP A 56 -8.40 49.26 -28.30
C TRP A 56 -7.79 47.93 -28.72
N VAL A 57 -6.47 47.91 -28.87
CA VAL A 57 -5.70 46.72 -29.26
C VAL A 57 -4.73 46.35 -28.13
N CYS A 58 -4.76 45.09 -27.71
CA CYS A 58 -3.83 44.58 -26.70
C CYS A 58 -2.60 43.98 -27.36
N HIS A 59 -1.43 44.44 -26.95
CA HIS A 59 -0.13 43.93 -27.37
C HIS A 59 0.51 43.16 -26.22
N PHE A 60 0.78 41.88 -26.43
CA PHE A 60 1.50 41.01 -25.50
C PHE A 60 2.89 40.77 -26.06
N HIS A 61 3.92 41.34 -25.43
CA HIS A 61 5.31 41.12 -25.81
C HIS A 61 5.82 39.86 -25.13
N ILE A 62 6.38 38.95 -25.90
CA ILE A 62 6.87 37.67 -25.42
C ILE A 62 8.40 37.66 -25.45
N CYS A 63 8.99 37.18 -24.37
CA CYS A 63 10.43 36.95 -24.30
C CYS A 63 10.84 35.77 -25.21
N LYS A 64 11.64 36.05 -26.23
CA LYS A 64 12.11 35.05 -27.21
C LYS A 64 13.00 33.96 -26.57
N ASP A 65 13.69 34.27 -25.49
CA ASP A 65 14.53 33.31 -24.76
C ASP A 65 13.68 32.23 -24.07
N ILE A 66 12.51 32.61 -23.54
CA ILE A 66 11.58 31.66 -22.91
C ILE A 66 10.99 30.73 -23.98
N LEU A 67 10.65 31.26 -25.16
CA LEU A 67 10.17 30.45 -26.30
C LEU A 67 11.22 29.43 -26.74
N ARG A 68 12.49 29.84 -26.85
CA ARG A 68 13.61 28.95 -27.24
C ARG A 68 13.86 27.87 -26.19
N ARG A 69 13.92 28.24 -24.90
CA ARG A 69 14.17 27.29 -23.81
C ARG A 69 13.06 26.24 -23.64
N ARG A 70 11.80 26.62 -23.86
CA ARG A 70 10.63 25.74 -23.69
C ARG A 70 10.15 25.07 -24.99
N ARG A 71 10.87 25.28 -26.10
CA ARG A 71 10.53 24.77 -27.45
C ARG A 71 9.08 25.09 -27.83
N LEU A 72 8.66 26.33 -27.62
CA LEU A 72 7.30 26.78 -27.90
C LEU A 72 7.22 27.44 -29.27
N ASN A 73 6.24 27.00 -30.05
CA ASN A 73 5.87 27.64 -31.31
C ASN A 73 4.83 28.71 -31.06
N VAL A 74 4.99 29.89 -31.66
CA VAL A 74 4.03 31.00 -31.52
C VAL A 74 2.63 30.59 -31.99
N HIS A 75 2.54 29.75 -33.02
CA HIS A 75 1.27 29.20 -33.50
C HIS A 75 0.54 28.40 -32.41
N SER A 76 1.26 27.55 -31.68
CA SER A 76 0.69 26.77 -30.57
C SER A 76 0.18 27.66 -29.45
N ILE A 77 0.84 28.79 -29.17
CA ILE A 77 0.37 29.76 -28.17
C ILE A 77 -0.95 30.39 -28.64
N ILE A 78 -1.01 30.80 -29.91
CA ILE A 78 -2.21 31.39 -30.51
C ILE A 78 -3.38 30.39 -30.50
N ASP A 79 -3.12 29.13 -30.85
CA ASP A 79 -4.11 28.05 -30.80
C ASP A 79 -4.66 27.84 -29.38
N SER A 80 -3.78 27.80 -28.36
CA SER A 80 -4.17 27.69 -26.96
C SER A 80 -5.01 28.88 -26.48
N LEU A 81 -4.66 30.11 -26.90
CA LEU A 81 -5.44 31.30 -26.59
C LEU A 81 -6.81 31.29 -27.29
N HIS A 82 -6.87 30.86 -28.55
CA HIS A 82 -8.14 30.70 -29.26
C HIS A 82 -9.03 29.65 -28.61
N LEU A 83 -8.47 28.53 -28.16
CA LEU A 83 -9.20 27.48 -27.46
C LEU A 83 -9.80 28.01 -26.16
N ARG A 84 -9.03 28.78 -25.38
CA ARG A 84 -9.51 29.44 -24.15
C ARG A 84 -10.62 30.45 -24.44
N CYS A 85 -10.50 31.22 -25.52
CA CYS A 85 -11.55 32.16 -25.92
C CYS A 85 -12.85 31.46 -26.30
N LYS A 86 -12.78 30.28 -26.94
CA LYS A 86 -13.96 29.44 -27.25
C LYS A 86 -14.57 28.82 -25.99
N SER A 87 -13.76 28.33 -25.05
CA SER A 87 -14.25 27.75 -23.80
C SER A 87 -14.93 28.81 -22.91
N ALA A 88 -14.35 30.01 -22.83
CA ALA A 88 -14.91 31.12 -22.06
C ALA A 88 -16.29 31.59 -22.57
N GLN A 89 -16.56 31.48 -23.89
CA GLN A 89 -17.90 31.71 -24.47
C GLN A 89 -18.93 30.70 -24.00
N THR A 90 -18.50 29.48 -23.66
CA THR A 90 -19.40 28.37 -23.29
C THR A 90 -19.70 28.39 -21.79
N GLU A 91 -18.69 28.67 -20.95
CA GLU A 91 -18.82 28.67 -19.49
C GLU A 91 -19.43 29.96 -18.93
N SER A 92 -19.35 31.06 -19.66
CA SER A 92 -19.85 32.35 -19.22
C SER A 92 -20.65 33.03 -20.33
N LYS A 93 -21.89 33.47 -20.04
CA LYS A 93 -22.68 34.35 -20.91
C LYS A 93 -22.07 35.76 -21.06
N THR A 94 -20.76 35.90 -20.87
CA THR A 94 -20.01 37.13 -21.04
C THR A 94 -19.48 37.18 -22.47
N ASN A 95 -19.67 38.33 -23.12
CA ASN A 95 -19.39 38.57 -24.53
C ASN A 95 -17.89 38.51 -24.86
N PHE A 96 -17.29 37.32 -24.89
CA PHE A 96 -16.05 37.11 -25.63
C PHE A 96 -16.41 36.97 -27.11
N SER A 97 -16.82 38.07 -27.74
CA SER A 97 -16.94 38.16 -29.19
C SER A 97 -15.63 37.70 -29.83
N LYS A 98 -15.71 36.96 -30.94
CA LYS A 98 -14.59 36.26 -31.62
C LYS A 98 -13.30 37.10 -31.67
N LEU A 99 -12.46 37.00 -30.63
CA LEU A 99 -11.20 37.73 -30.53
C LEU A 99 -10.29 37.34 -31.70
N GLN A 100 -9.83 38.33 -32.45
CA GLN A 100 -8.84 38.12 -33.51
C GLN A 100 -7.45 38.23 -32.88
N ILE A 101 -6.77 37.09 -32.80
CA ILE A 101 -5.41 36.97 -32.26
C ILE A 101 -4.47 36.84 -33.46
N MET A 102 -3.54 37.78 -33.59
CA MET A 102 -2.57 37.81 -34.69
C MET A 102 -1.16 37.90 -34.14
N ASN A 103 -0.22 37.24 -34.83
CA ASN A 103 1.20 37.48 -34.61
C ASN A 103 1.63 38.70 -35.42
N LYS A 104 2.19 39.72 -34.78
CA LYS A 104 2.85 40.84 -35.46
C LYS A 104 4.28 40.92 -34.92
N ASN A 105 5.26 41.09 -35.80
CA ASN A 105 6.60 41.46 -35.34
C ASN A 105 6.53 42.94 -34.94
N CYS A 106 6.66 43.27 -33.65
CA CYS A 106 6.75 44.66 -33.23
C CYS A 106 8.16 45.18 -33.52
N SER A 107 8.27 46.06 -34.51
CA SER A 107 9.48 46.83 -34.77
C SER A 107 9.29 48.27 -34.27
N GLU A 108 8.96 48.44 -32.99
CA GLU A 108 8.80 49.76 -32.37
C GLU A 108 9.42 49.78 -30.97
N ALA A 109 10.75 49.81 -30.94
CA ALA A 109 11.54 50.49 -29.92
C ALA A 109 13.00 50.57 -30.42
N ASP A 110 13.48 51.79 -30.64
CA ASP A 110 14.90 52.11 -30.81
C ASP A 110 15.70 51.66 -29.59
N THR A 111 16.12 50.39 -29.57
CA THR A 111 17.20 49.92 -28.71
C THR A 111 18.19 49.15 -29.56
N HIS A 112 19.41 49.68 -29.63
CA HIS A 112 20.55 49.08 -30.29
C HIS A 112 20.88 47.71 -29.68
N GLU A 113 20.22 46.64 -30.11
CA GLU A 113 20.67 45.24 -29.96
C GLU A 113 19.86 44.35 -30.91
N LYS A 114 20.43 44.03 -32.07
CA LYS A 114 19.81 43.33 -33.23
C LYS A 114 19.31 41.89 -32.96
N ASP A 115 19.30 41.41 -31.71
CA ASP A 115 18.92 40.03 -31.36
C ASP A 115 17.67 39.93 -30.45
N LYS A 116 17.10 41.05 -30.01
CA LYS A 116 15.98 41.10 -29.05
C LYS A 116 14.67 41.65 -29.61
N ASP A 117 14.34 41.40 -30.88
CA ASP A 117 12.98 41.72 -31.36
C ASP A 117 11.93 40.90 -30.58
N PRO A 118 11.05 41.53 -29.79
CA PRO A 118 10.04 40.82 -29.02
C PRO A 118 8.96 40.30 -29.98
N CYS A 119 8.64 39.02 -29.87
CA CYS A 119 7.48 38.45 -30.57
C CYS A 119 6.23 39.07 -29.96
N CYS A 120 5.38 39.74 -30.75
CA CYS A 120 4.16 40.35 -30.25
C CYS A 120 2.92 39.57 -30.68
N ILE A 121 2.12 39.19 -29.71
CA ILE A 121 0.76 38.73 -29.96
C ILE A 121 -0.17 39.93 -29.82
N VAL A 122 -0.87 40.23 -30.90
CA VAL A 122 -1.84 41.31 -31.00
C VAL A 122 -3.23 40.71 -30.87
N VAL A 123 -3.99 41.18 -29.89
CA VAL A 123 -5.38 40.77 -29.68
C VAL A 123 -6.28 41.96 -29.96
N SER A 124 -7.16 41.80 -30.95
CA SER A 124 -8.17 42.78 -31.31
C SER A 124 -9.57 42.24 -31.00
N ILE A 125 -10.41 43.10 -30.43
CA ILE A 125 -11.73 42.75 -29.93
C ILE A 125 -12.78 43.24 -30.93
N PRO A 126 -13.66 42.38 -31.48
CA PRO A 126 -14.73 42.84 -32.36
C PRO A 126 -15.77 43.65 -31.57
N GLU A 127 -16.20 44.79 -32.11
CA GLU A 127 -17.32 45.54 -31.56
C GLU A 127 -18.64 44.80 -31.83
N ASN A 128 -19.38 44.48 -30.78
CA ASN A 128 -20.72 43.93 -30.91
C ASN A 128 -21.69 45.05 -31.28
N SER A 129 -22.54 44.79 -32.28
CA SER A 129 -23.48 45.74 -32.91
C SER A 129 -24.65 46.20 -32.02
N LYS A 130 -24.50 46.20 -30.69
CA LYS A 130 -25.51 46.69 -29.73
C LYS A 130 -24.86 47.57 -28.67
N ASN A 131 -24.72 48.86 -28.98
CA ASN A 131 -24.72 50.02 -28.08
C ASN A 131 -24.05 49.90 -26.69
N SER A 132 -22.92 49.22 -26.59
CA SER A 132 -21.96 49.47 -25.51
C SER A 132 -20.58 49.49 -26.15
N SER A 133 -19.97 50.67 -26.26
CA SER A 133 -18.54 50.78 -26.48
C SER A 133 -17.85 49.86 -25.47
N ILE A 134 -16.97 48.98 -25.93
CA ILE A 134 -16.16 48.19 -25.02
C ILE A 134 -15.35 49.18 -24.19
N GLU A 135 -15.70 49.33 -22.92
CA GLU A 135 -14.99 50.22 -22.01
C GLU A 135 -13.60 49.64 -21.76
N LEU A 136 -12.59 50.51 -21.74
CA LEU A 136 -11.19 50.14 -21.44
C LEU A 136 -11.10 49.30 -20.16
N ASP A 137 -11.99 49.55 -19.20
CA ASP A 137 -12.13 48.81 -17.95
C ASP A 137 -12.42 47.32 -18.16
N MET A 138 -13.26 46.97 -19.13
CA MET A 138 -13.56 45.57 -19.47
C MET A 138 -12.33 44.86 -20.05
N VAL A 139 -11.55 45.57 -20.88
CA VAL A 139 -10.31 45.03 -21.46
C VAL A 139 -9.27 44.81 -20.36
N GLN A 140 -9.09 45.81 -19.49
CA GLN A 140 -8.11 45.79 -18.41
C GLN A 140 -8.44 44.77 -17.32
N ASN A 141 -9.69 44.71 -16.86
CA ASN A 141 -10.06 43.92 -15.68
C ASN A 141 -10.59 42.53 -16.00
N VAL A 142 -11.03 42.27 -17.25
CA VAL A 142 -11.64 40.98 -17.62
C VAL A 142 -10.84 40.27 -18.71
N VAL A 143 -10.54 40.95 -19.83
CA VAL A 143 -9.91 40.30 -20.99
C VAL A 143 -8.44 39.98 -20.73
N ILE A 144 -7.65 40.95 -20.28
CA ILE A 144 -6.22 40.75 -20.02
C ILE A 144 -5.98 39.68 -18.94
N PRO A 145 -6.61 39.73 -17.75
CA PRO A 145 -6.41 38.70 -16.74
C PRO A 145 -6.83 37.30 -17.20
N SER A 146 -7.92 37.21 -17.99
CA SER A 146 -8.38 35.95 -18.56
C SER A 146 -7.37 35.34 -19.54
N LEU A 147 -6.80 36.17 -20.43
CA LEU A 147 -5.77 35.74 -21.38
C LEU A 147 -4.47 35.38 -20.68
N LEU A 148 -4.00 36.22 -19.75
CA LEU A 148 -2.79 35.96 -18.97
C LEU A 148 -2.90 34.68 -18.13
N GLY A 149 -4.10 34.34 -17.65
CA GLY A 149 -4.36 33.09 -16.93
C GLY A 149 -4.49 31.84 -17.81
N THR A 150 -4.24 31.93 -19.12
CA THR A 150 -4.33 30.79 -20.04
C THR A 150 -3.12 29.87 -19.87
N VAL A 151 -3.36 28.56 -19.82
CA VAL A 151 -2.29 27.55 -19.85
C VAL A 151 -1.92 27.28 -21.31
N ILE A 152 -0.66 27.52 -21.64
CA ILE A 152 -0.13 27.38 -23.01
C ILE A 152 0.31 25.95 -23.26
N LYS A 153 1.01 25.36 -22.29
CA LYS A 153 1.60 24.02 -22.34
C LYS A 153 1.51 23.41 -20.95
N GLY A 154 1.36 22.09 -20.88
CA GLY A 154 1.20 21.35 -19.63
C GLY A 154 -0.16 21.51 -18.97
N PHE A 155 -0.26 21.08 -17.72
CA PHE A 155 -1.53 20.93 -17.02
C PHE A 155 -1.66 21.98 -15.91
N ARG A 156 -2.83 22.63 -15.83
CA ARG A 156 -3.11 23.69 -14.85
C ARG A 156 -2.96 23.20 -13.41
N GLU A 157 -3.29 21.93 -13.21
CA GLU A 157 -3.31 21.25 -11.94
C GLU A 157 -1.90 20.97 -11.42
N ILE A 158 -0.89 20.88 -12.30
CA ILE A 158 0.49 20.60 -11.95
C ILE A 158 1.24 21.93 -11.75
N LYS A 159 1.67 22.17 -10.51
CA LYS A 159 2.37 23.40 -10.13
C LYS A 159 3.84 23.37 -10.51
N LYS A 160 4.50 22.22 -10.34
CA LYS A 160 5.94 22.08 -10.51
C LYS A 160 6.35 20.63 -10.71
N VAL A 161 7.37 20.41 -11.53
CA VAL A 161 8.02 19.09 -11.68
C VAL A 161 9.52 19.21 -11.40
N ASP A 162 9.96 18.52 -10.34
CA ASP A 162 11.35 18.48 -9.91
C ASP A 162 12.02 17.18 -10.37
N ILE A 163 13.19 17.30 -11.00
CA ILE A 163 14.01 16.15 -11.38
C ILE A 163 14.99 15.90 -10.24
N LEU A 164 14.90 14.72 -9.63
CA LEU A 164 15.66 14.34 -8.45
C LEU A 164 16.45 13.07 -8.71
N TRP A 165 17.55 12.93 -7.99
CA TRP A 165 18.39 11.74 -8.00
C TRP A 165 18.08 10.87 -6.78
N LYS A 166 17.93 9.56 -6.98
CA LYS A 166 17.75 8.59 -5.90
C LYS A 166 18.86 7.54 -5.97
N ASP A 167 19.65 7.44 -4.92
CA ASP A 167 20.66 6.41 -4.82
C ASP A 167 20.01 5.04 -4.62
N ARG A 168 20.35 4.05 -5.46
CA ARG A 168 19.94 2.67 -5.19
C ARG A 168 20.88 2.08 -4.13
N PRO A 169 20.36 1.27 -3.18
CA PRO A 169 21.22 0.53 -2.28
C PRO A 169 22.13 -0.40 -3.10
N LYS A 170 23.43 -0.40 -2.78
CA LYS A 170 24.46 -1.17 -3.49
C LYS A 170 24.22 -2.67 -3.32
N ILE A 171 23.42 -3.26 -4.20
CA ILE A 171 23.27 -4.71 -4.30
C ILE A 171 24.50 -5.22 -5.07
N SER A 172 25.54 -5.59 -4.32
CA SER A 172 26.73 -6.39 -4.69
C SER A 172 27.38 -6.24 -6.09
N LYS A 173 28.67 -5.89 -6.08
CA LYS A 173 29.72 -6.13 -7.11
C LYS A 173 29.72 -5.30 -8.41
N ALA A 174 29.15 -4.10 -8.46
CA ALA A 174 29.55 -3.12 -9.48
C ALA A 174 30.76 -2.31 -8.99
N ILE A 175 31.93 -2.58 -9.56
CA ILE A 175 33.16 -1.82 -9.38
C ILE A 175 33.02 -0.53 -10.21
N HIS A 176 33.02 0.61 -9.53
CA HIS A 176 32.91 1.98 -10.07
C HIS A 176 31.54 2.45 -10.57
N GLY A 177 30.92 3.31 -9.78
CA GLY A 177 29.73 4.10 -10.13
C GLY A 177 28.74 4.17 -8.98
N SER A 178 28.32 5.37 -8.58
CA SER A 178 27.12 5.57 -7.78
C SER A 178 25.92 5.11 -8.61
N SER A 179 25.38 3.92 -8.33
CA SER A 179 24.20 3.38 -8.99
C SER A 179 22.95 4.08 -8.44
N GLY A 180 22.71 5.31 -8.86
CA GLY A 180 21.45 5.99 -8.61
C GLY A 180 20.62 6.08 -9.89
N GLU A 181 19.36 6.48 -9.73
CA GLU A 181 18.43 6.71 -10.83
C GLU A 181 17.79 8.08 -10.73
N LEU A 182 17.47 8.67 -11.88
CA LEU A 182 16.66 9.88 -11.97
C LEU A 182 15.18 9.53 -11.81
N TYR A 183 14.47 10.33 -11.02
CA TYR A 183 13.02 10.26 -10.91
C TYR A 183 12.44 11.67 -10.85
N LEU A 184 11.18 11.82 -11.27
CA LEU A 184 10.49 13.10 -11.28
C LEU A 184 9.51 13.18 -10.12
N ARG A 185 9.58 14.26 -9.35
CA ARG A 185 8.62 14.59 -8.30
C ARG A 185 7.65 15.65 -8.80
N VAL A 186 6.40 15.25 -8.99
CA VAL A 186 5.31 16.12 -9.46
C VAL A 186 4.56 16.69 -8.26
N SER A 187 4.48 18.02 -8.19
CA SER A 187 3.74 18.76 -7.17
C SER A 187 2.46 19.34 -7.79
N MET A 188 1.30 18.98 -7.24
CA MET A 188 0.01 19.44 -7.74
C MET A 188 -0.57 20.57 -6.89
N SER A 189 -1.37 21.43 -7.51
CA SER A 189 -2.08 22.52 -6.85
C SER A 189 -3.22 22.00 -5.96
N GLY A 190 -3.44 22.64 -4.82
CA GLY A 190 -4.33 22.13 -3.77
C GLY A 190 -5.84 22.24 -4.04
N SER A 191 -6.27 22.75 -5.21
CA SER A 191 -7.67 22.99 -5.53
C SER A 191 -8.41 21.78 -6.11
N THR A 192 -7.69 20.81 -6.69
CA THR A 192 -8.29 19.54 -7.12
C THR A 192 -8.62 18.66 -5.92
N SER A 193 -9.78 18.02 -5.94
CA SER A 193 -10.14 16.99 -4.95
C SER A 193 -8.99 15.97 -4.87
N ARG A 194 -8.33 15.91 -3.69
CA ARG A 194 -7.12 15.13 -3.34
C ARG A 194 -7.23 13.60 -3.52
N THR A 195 -8.19 13.13 -4.31
CA THR A 195 -8.54 11.73 -4.53
C THR A 195 -8.53 11.30 -5.99
N ARG A 196 -8.41 12.23 -6.95
CA ARG A 196 -8.34 11.91 -8.40
C ARG A 196 -7.10 12.43 -9.10
N ALA A 197 -6.16 13.00 -8.35
CA ALA A 197 -4.99 13.65 -8.91
C ALA A 197 -4.14 12.65 -9.71
N TRP A 198 -3.97 11.43 -9.19
CA TRP A 198 -3.26 10.33 -9.86
C TRP A 198 -3.93 9.88 -11.16
N SER A 199 -5.26 9.69 -11.15
CA SER A 199 -6.00 9.30 -12.34
C SER A 199 -6.00 10.36 -13.44
N MET A 200 -6.00 11.65 -13.06
CA MET A 200 -5.88 12.74 -14.03
C MET A 200 -4.50 12.70 -14.69
N LEU A 201 -3.44 12.59 -13.89
CA LEU A 201 -2.07 12.50 -14.41
C LEU A 201 -1.87 11.30 -15.35
N LEU A 202 -2.50 10.14 -15.07
CA LEU A 202 -2.49 8.98 -15.96
C LEU A 202 -3.12 9.28 -17.33
N ASN A 203 -4.26 9.97 -17.37
CA ASN A 203 -4.91 10.33 -18.62
C ASN A 203 -4.11 11.39 -19.40
N ASP A 204 -3.52 12.33 -18.66
CA ASP A 204 -2.75 13.45 -19.19
C ASP A 204 -1.37 13.04 -19.73
N SER A 205 -0.87 11.89 -19.31
CA SER A 205 0.43 11.34 -19.69
C SER A 205 0.37 10.27 -20.80
N LEU A 206 -0.81 10.03 -21.39
CA LEU A 206 -0.94 9.12 -22.54
C LEU A 206 0.06 9.38 -23.68
N PRO A 207 0.43 10.63 -24.05
CA PRO A 207 1.41 10.87 -25.10
C PRO A 207 2.85 10.49 -24.73
N ILE A 208 3.16 10.43 -23.42
CA ILE A 208 4.50 10.15 -22.88
C ILE A 208 4.52 8.83 -22.10
N MET A 209 3.52 7.98 -22.32
CA MET A 209 3.28 6.76 -21.54
C MET A 209 4.49 5.83 -21.57
N ASP A 210 5.13 5.74 -22.74
CA ASP A 210 6.25 4.87 -23.09
C ASP A 210 7.53 5.24 -22.32
N MET A 211 7.65 6.53 -21.97
CA MET A 211 8.83 7.09 -21.31
C MET A 211 8.79 6.90 -19.79
N ILE A 212 7.61 6.63 -19.23
CA ILE A 212 7.38 6.52 -17.79
C ILE A 212 7.19 5.04 -17.43
N ASP A 213 7.89 4.59 -16.40
CA ASP A 213 7.68 3.28 -15.81
C ASP A 213 6.51 3.34 -14.80
N TRP A 214 5.31 2.99 -15.27
CA TRP A 214 4.10 2.96 -14.45
C TRP A 214 4.09 1.84 -13.40
N SER A 215 4.91 0.80 -13.56
CA SER A 215 4.99 -0.29 -12.58
C SER A 215 5.65 0.17 -11.27
N ARG A 216 6.54 1.16 -11.37
CA ARG A 216 7.26 1.75 -10.23
C ARG A 216 6.75 3.13 -9.83
N SER A 217 6.08 3.84 -10.73
CA SER A 217 5.53 5.17 -10.46
C SER A 217 4.33 5.13 -9.52
N HIS A 218 4.24 6.09 -8.61
CA HIS A 218 3.19 6.08 -7.59
C HIS A 218 2.83 7.47 -7.04
N PRO A 219 1.61 7.64 -6.50
CA PRO A 219 1.29 8.83 -5.72
C PRO A 219 2.04 8.81 -4.39
N ASP A 220 2.40 9.99 -3.87
CA ASP A 220 3.12 10.07 -2.58
C ASP A 220 2.16 9.93 -1.39
N ASN A 221 0.89 10.29 -1.61
CA ASN A 221 -0.17 10.20 -0.61
C ASN A 221 -0.61 8.75 -0.42
N ILE A 222 -0.43 8.21 0.78
CA ILE A 222 -0.81 6.85 1.14
C ILE A 222 -2.28 6.52 0.83
N LYS A 223 -3.20 7.49 0.97
CA LYS A 223 -4.62 7.28 0.69
C LYS A 223 -4.88 7.06 -0.80
N GLU A 224 -4.30 7.91 -1.66
CA GLU A 224 -4.40 7.73 -3.11
C GLU A 224 -3.69 6.45 -3.54
N PHE A 225 -2.54 6.14 -2.93
CA PHE A 225 -1.80 4.90 -3.19
C PHE A 225 -2.67 3.67 -2.90
N CYS A 226 -3.34 3.63 -1.75
CA CYS A 226 -4.20 2.50 -1.38
C CYS A 226 -5.42 2.37 -2.29
N VAL A 227 -5.96 3.48 -2.80
CA VAL A 227 -7.06 3.45 -3.77
C VAL A 227 -6.59 2.89 -5.12
N SER A 228 -5.38 3.24 -5.56
CA SER A 228 -4.83 2.81 -6.85
C SER A 228 -4.29 1.37 -6.84
N TYR A 229 -3.56 0.98 -5.78
CA TYR A 229 -2.79 -0.27 -5.72
C TYR A 229 -3.26 -1.25 -4.65
N GLY A 230 -4.22 -0.86 -3.80
CA GLY A 230 -4.74 -1.67 -2.70
C GLY A 230 -4.01 -1.47 -1.37
N ILE A 231 -4.61 -1.99 -0.31
CA ILE A 231 -4.18 -1.79 1.08
C ILE A 231 -2.82 -2.45 1.39
N ASP A 232 -2.58 -3.66 0.88
CA ASP A 232 -1.34 -4.42 1.13
C ASP A 232 -0.12 -3.74 0.50
N ALA A 233 -0.27 -3.24 -0.73
CA ALA A 233 0.76 -2.47 -1.41
C ALA A 233 1.02 -1.15 -0.66
N GLY A 234 -0.05 -0.48 -0.20
CA GLY A 234 0.04 0.70 0.66
C GLY A 234 0.76 0.42 1.97
N TRP A 235 0.51 -0.72 2.60
CA TRP A 235 1.19 -1.16 3.83
C TRP A 235 2.69 -1.30 3.65
N LYS A 236 3.12 -1.98 2.58
CA LYS A 236 4.55 -2.11 2.26
C LYS A 236 5.19 -0.76 1.94
N TYR A 237 4.49 0.10 1.20
CA TYR A 237 4.95 1.45 0.88
C TYR A 237 5.10 2.32 2.14
N PHE A 238 4.13 2.27 3.05
CA PHE A 238 4.19 2.99 4.32
C PHE A 238 5.35 2.50 5.19
N LEU A 239 5.54 1.18 5.29
CA LEU A 239 6.63 0.58 6.06
C LEU A 239 8.00 1.03 5.56
N ASN A 240 8.24 0.96 4.24
CA ASN A 240 9.50 1.42 3.64
C ASN A 240 9.76 2.91 3.86
N ASN A 241 8.71 3.74 3.76
CA ASN A 241 8.83 5.17 4.04
C ASN A 241 9.12 5.46 5.51
N LEU A 242 8.51 4.69 6.42
CA LEU A 242 8.76 4.80 7.85
C LEU A 242 10.20 4.39 8.20
N GLU A 243 10.69 3.28 7.63
CA GLU A 243 12.08 2.84 7.75
C GLU A 243 13.07 3.89 7.22
N SER A 244 12.80 4.47 6.04
CA SER A 244 13.61 5.55 5.48
C SER A 244 13.65 6.77 6.40
N ALA A 245 12.48 7.24 6.87
CA ALA A 245 12.40 8.41 7.74
C ALA A 245 13.10 8.20 9.09
N ILE A 246 13.09 6.98 9.63
CA ILE A 246 13.79 6.63 10.86
C ILE A 246 15.30 6.57 10.63
N SER A 247 15.73 6.01 9.50
CA SER A 247 17.13 5.95 9.09
C SER A 247 17.72 7.36 8.95
N ASP A 248 16.95 8.30 8.40
CA ASP A 248 17.35 9.71 8.25
C ASP A 248 17.58 10.40 9.60
N ILE A 249 16.86 9.99 10.65
CA ILE A 249 17.03 10.50 12.03
C ILE A 249 18.23 9.84 12.74
N GLY A 250 18.77 8.74 12.18
CA GLY A 250 19.91 8.01 12.73
C GLY A 250 19.59 7.21 14.00
N LYS A 251 18.31 6.91 14.26
CA LYS A 251 17.88 6.10 15.40
C LYS A 251 17.60 4.67 14.96
N THR A 252 18.04 3.70 15.76
CA THR A 252 17.71 2.30 15.55
C THR A 252 16.40 1.97 16.27
N ILE A 253 15.36 1.68 15.50
CA ILE A 253 14.09 1.14 16.01
C ILE A 253 13.99 -0.30 15.52
N LEU A 254 13.58 -1.20 16.42
CA LEU A 254 13.35 -2.60 16.10
C LEU A 254 12.25 -2.75 15.03
N PRO A 255 12.43 -3.59 13.99
CA PRO A 255 11.46 -3.77 12.91
C PRO A 255 10.06 -4.15 13.40
N GLU A 256 9.97 -4.89 14.50
CA GLU A 256 8.71 -5.34 15.10
C GLU A 256 7.81 -4.16 15.50
N HIS A 257 8.41 -3.06 15.96
CA HIS A 257 7.64 -1.86 16.31
C HIS A 257 7.09 -1.16 15.06
N LEU A 258 7.84 -1.16 13.95
CA LEU A 258 7.40 -0.55 12.69
C LEU A 258 6.26 -1.35 12.08
N LEU A 259 6.39 -2.68 12.09
CA LEU A 259 5.35 -3.60 11.68
C LEU A 259 4.09 -3.42 12.52
N LEU A 260 4.23 -3.32 13.85
CA LEU A 260 3.08 -3.09 14.74
C LEU A 260 2.35 -1.79 14.41
N VAL A 261 3.07 -0.70 14.14
CA VAL A 261 2.47 0.58 13.76
C VAL A 261 1.77 0.47 12.40
N ALA A 262 2.41 -0.12 11.40
CA ALA A 262 1.83 -0.28 10.07
C ALA A 262 0.57 -1.16 10.08
N ASP A 263 0.59 -2.27 10.81
CA ASP A 263 -0.56 -3.16 11.02
C ASP A 263 -1.70 -2.41 11.73
N SER A 264 -1.39 -1.69 12.81
CA SER A 264 -2.39 -0.95 13.60
C SER A 264 -3.09 0.15 12.79
N LEU A 265 -2.39 0.78 11.85
CA LEU A 265 -2.94 1.84 11.00
C LEU A 265 -3.78 1.31 9.83
N SER A 266 -3.53 0.07 9.39
CA SER A 266 -4.13 -0.53 8.19
C SER A 266 -5.21 -1.58 8.47
N VAL A 267 -5.37 -1.99 9.73
CA VAL A 267 -6.28 -3.08 10.17
C VAL A 267 -7.74 -2.95 9.68
N THR A 268 -8.22 -1.73 9.45
CA THR A 268 -9.60 -1.47 8.99
C THR A 268 -9.78 -1.63 7.48
N GLY A 269 -8.74 -2.04 6.75
CA GLY A 269 -8.72 -2.04 5.28
C GLY A 269 -8.48 -0.65 4.67
N GLN A 270 -8.25 0.37 5.49
CA GLN A 270 -7.89 1.73 5.09
C GLN A 270 -6.87 2.30 6.06
N PHE A 271 -5.98 3.17 5.58
CA PHE A 271 -5.05 3.88 6.45
C PHE A 271 -5.76 4.95 7.27
N VAL A 272 -5.97 4.66 8.55
CA VAL A 272 -6.64 5.54 9.50
C VAL A 272 -5.62 6.09 10.47
N GLY A 273 -5.51 7.43 10.56
CA GLY A 273 -4.53 8.08 11.44
C GLY A 273 -4.84 7.90 12.92
N LEU A 274 -3.81 7.94 13.77
CA LEU A 274 -3.92 7.85 15.23
C LEU A 274 -4.41 9.17 15.84
N ASN A 275 -5.65 9.55 15.53
CA ASN A 275 -6.34 10.67 16.14
C ASN A 275 -7.71 10.24 16.65
N ALA A 276 -8.39 11.11 17.42
CA ALA A 276 -9.69 10.81 18.01
C ALA A 276 -10.73 10.29 17.00
N LYS A 277 -10.76 10.87 15.79
CA LYS A 277 -11.67 10.46 14.71
C LYS A 277 -11.26 9.10 14.13
N GLY A 278 -9.97 8.85 14.00
CA GLY A 278 -9.44 7.60 13.47
C GLY A 278 -9.64 6.43 14.42
N ILE A 279 -9.35 6.60 15.72
CA ILE A 279 -9.65 5.59 16.76
C ILE A 279 -11.14 5.27 16.77
N ALA A 280 -11.99 6.30 16.66
CA ALA A 280 -13.43 6.15 16.53
C ALA A 280 -13.83 5.27 15.33
N GLN A 281 -13.25 5.50 14.15
CA GLN A 281 -13.49 4.70 12.94
C GLN A 281 -13.00 3.26 13.12
N GLN A 282 -11.80 3.07 13.68
CA GLN A 282 -11.26 1.73 13.93
C GLN A 282 -12.15 0.89 14.85
N LYS A 283 -12.70 1.51 15.89
CA LYS A 283 -13.60 0.83 16.82
C LYS A 283 -14.95 0.49 16.21
N GLU A 284 -15.46 1.36 15.34
CA GLU A 284 -16.66 1.10 14.56
C GLU A 284 -16.47 -0.10 13.61
N HIS A 285 -15.36 -0.16 12.88
CA HIS A 285 -15.02 -1.30 12.03
C HIS A 285 -14.80 -2.60 12.80
N ALA A 286 -14.20 -2.52 14.00
CA ALA A 286 -14.01 -3.67 14.88
C ALA A 286 -15.30 -4.13 15.58
N SER A 287 -16.46 -3.49 15.31
CA SER A 287 -17.73 -3.75 16.01
C SER A 287 -17.61 -3.68 17.54
N SER A 288 -16.62 -2.94 18.03
CA SER A 288 -16.31 -2.81 19.45
C SER A 288 -16.87 -1.48 19.93
N SER A 289 -17.98 -1.54 20.67
CA SER A 289 -18.54 -0.37 21.32
C SER A 289 -17.72 -0.02 22.57
N SER A 290 -17.12 1.16 22.60
CA SER A 290 -16.38 1.68 23.75
C SER A 290 -16.58 3.20 23.97
N PRO A 291 -17.79 3.66 24.32
CA PRO A 291 -18.09 5.05 24.65
C PRO A 291 -17.11 5.70 25.64
N PHE A 292 -16.67 5.00 26.68
CA PHE A 292 -15.80 5.59 27.71
C PHE A 292 -14.42 5.92 27.15
N MET A 293 -13.80 4.99 26.42
CA MET A 293 -12.53 5.24 25.76
C MET A 293 -12.64 6.36 24.71
N ARG A 294 -13.73 6.42 23.93
CA ARG A 294 -13.95 7.50 22.95
C ARG A 294 -14.13 8.86 23.64
N ALA A 295 -14.76 8.90 24.81
CA ALA A 295 -14.87 10.10 25.61
C ALA A 295 -13.50 10.61 26.07
N CYS A 296 -12.56 9.73 26.44
CA CYS A 296 -11.19 10.13 26.83
C CYS A 296 -10.39 10.79 25.71
N PHE A 297 -10.63 10.43 24.45
CA PHE A 297 -9.94 11.01 23.29
C PHE A 297 -10.71 12.14 22.60
N SER A 298 -11.92 12.47 23.06
CA SER A 298 -12.76 13.51 22.46
C SER A 298 -13.39 14.39 23.55
N THR A 299 -14.45 15.14 23.23
CA THR A 299 -15.19 15.92 24.23
C THR A 299 -16.16 15.00 24.98
N PRO A 300 -15.92 14.68 26.27
CA PRO A 300 -16.64 13.61 26.97
C PRO A 300 -18.16 13.85 27.00
N GLY A 301 -18.60 15.05 27.38
CA GLY A 301 -20.02 15.38 27.53
C GLY A 301 -20.82 15.19 26.24
N ALA A 302 -20.31 15.69 25.11
CA ALA A 302 -20.97 15.53 23.81
C ALA A 302 -21.01 14.05 23.37
N HIS A 303 -19.95 13.29 23.67
CA HIS A 303 -19.89 11.87 23.33
C HIS A 303 -20.89 11.05 24.14
N PHE A 304 -20.98 11.28 25.46
CA PHE A 304 -21.93 10.57 26.33
C PHE A 304 -23.38 10.89 25.97
N ILE A 305 -23.72 12.16 25.67
CA ILE A 305 -25.07 12.51 25.21
C ILE A 305 -25.41 11.76 23.92
N LYS A 306 -24.47 11.69 22.97
CA LYS A 306 -24.68 10.96 21.71
C LYS A 306 -24.83 9.45 21.94
N ALA A 307 -24.00 8.85 22.78
CA ALA A 307 -24.05 7.44 23.13
C ALA A 307 -25.36 7.08 23.84
N ALA A 308 -25.80 7.92 24.79
CA ALA A 308 -27.07 7.77 25.51
C ALA A 308 -28.27 7.87 24.56
N LYS A 309 -28.28 8.86 23.65
CA LYS A 309 -29.33 8.99 22.62
C LYS A 309 -29.41 7.78 21.70
N ALA A 310 -28.27 7.17 21.39
CA ALA A 310 -28.18 5.98 20.54
C ALA A 310 -28.34 4.66 21.32
N GLY A 311 -28.53 4.68 22.65
CA GLY A 311 -28.69 3.48 23.47
C GLY A 311 -27.45 2.58 23.49
N VAL A 312 -26.26 3.14 23.31
CA VAL A 312 -25.01 2.37 23.15
C VAL A 312 -24.51 1.88 24.50
N THR A 313 -24.24 0.58 24.61
CA THR A 313 -23.64 -0.05 25.80
C THR A 313 -22.13 -0.19 25.66
N ASP A 314 -21.41 -0.12 26.78
CA ASP A 314 -19.95 -0.32 26.84
C ASP A 314 -19.66 -1.65 27.55
N CYS A 315 -18.85 -2.52 26.94
CA CYS A 315 -18.50 -3.81 27.50
C CYS A 315 -17.28 -3.76 28.44
N LEU A 316 -16.63 -2.60 28.57
CA LEU A 316 -15.45 -2.37 29.43
C LEU A 316 -14.31 -3.38 29.16
N GLN A 317 -14.10 -3.74 27.89
CA GLN A 317 -13.12 -4.75 27.45
C GLN A 317 -11.75 -4.16 27.11
N GLY A 318 -11.69 -2.88 26.77
CA GLY A 318 -10.43 -2.20 26.54
C GLY A 318 -9.77 -1.75 27.85
N SER A 319 -8.49 -1.41 27.75
CA SER A 319 -7.71 -1.04 28.93
C SER A 319 -8.18 0.28 29.54
N LEU A 320 -8.51 1.28 28.72
CA LEU A 320 -8.88 2.63 29.20
C LEU A 320 -10.27 2.67 29.83
N ASP A 321 -11.22 1.99 29.20
CA ASP A 321 -12.60 1.81 29.67
C ASP A 321 -12.67 1.00 30.96
N ALA A 322 -11.89 -0.09 31.07
CA ALA A 322 -11.77 -0.84 32.32
C ALA A 322 -11.22 0.04 33.45
N LEU A 323 -10.11 0.77 33.20
CA LEU A 323 -9.48 1.64 34.19
C LEU A 323 -10.40 2.80 34.63
N ALA A 324 -11.13 3.41 33.69
CA ALA A 324 -12.08 4.48 34.00
C ALA A 324 -13.19 4.03 34.97
N TRP A 325 -13.52 2.74 34.96
CA TRP A 325 -14.52 2.13 35.84
C TRP A 325 -13.92 1.39 37.05
N GLY A 326 -12.61 1.49 37.27
CA GLY A 326 -11.92 0.80 38.36
C GLY A 326 -11.84 -0.73 38.20
N LYS A 327 -12.02 -1.25 36.99
CA LYS A 327 -11.81 -2.68 36.67
C LYS A 327 -10.34 -2.93 36.31
N VAL A 328 -9.87 -4.13 36.59
CA VAL A 328 -8.53 -4.57 36.15
C VAL A 328 -8.55 -4.74 34.62
N PRO A 329 -7.65 -4.07 33.87
CA PRO A 329 -7.60 -4.21 32.43
C PRO A 329 -7.09 -5.60 32.03
N ALA A 330 -7.64 -6.16 30.94
CA ALA A 330 -7.33 -7.50 30.43
C ALA A 330 -5.95 -7.58 29.71
N MET A 331 -4.89 -7.10 30.36
CA MET A 331 -3.53 -7.11 29.82
C MET A 331 -2.49 -7.38 30.90
N GLY A 332 -1.40 -8.06 30.52
CA GLY A 332 -0.33 -8.40 31.45
C GLY A 332 -0.81 -9.34 32.56
N THR A 333 -0.65 -8.91 33.82
CA THR A 333 -0.98 -9.68 35.02
C THR A 333 -2.48 -9.80 35.31
N GLY A 334 -3.30 -8.92 34.73
CA GLY A 334 -4.77 -8.99 34.77
C GLY A 334 -5.38 -9.62 33.52
N GLY A 335 -4.60 -10.38 32.75
CA GLY A 335 -4.94 -10.89 31.43
C GLY A 335 -5.86 -12.12 31.42
N LEU A 336 -5.69 -12.98 30.39
CA LEU A 336 -6.51 -14.17 30.08
C LEU A 336 -6.41 -15.31 31.12
N PHE A 337 -6.19 -15.00 32.38
CA PHE A 337 -6.12 -15.98 33.46
C PHE A 337 -6.65 -15.36 34.75
N ASP A 338 -7.38 -16.17 35.50
CA ASP A 338 -7.80 -15.84 36.86
C ASP A 338 -6.97 -16.66 37.84
N ILE A 339 -6.61 -16.05 38.96
CA ILE A 339 -5.95 -16.75 40.06
C ILE A 339 -7.05 -17.28 40.97
N ILE A 340 -7.25 -18.59 40.95
CA ILE A 340 -8.24 -19.27 41.79
C ILE A 340 -7.50 -19.98 42.93
N TYR A 341 -7.94 -19.75 44.15
CA TYR A 341 -7.41 -20.46 45.30
C TYR A 341 -7.79 -21.95 45.22
N SER A 342 -6.79 -22.84 45.31
CA SER A 342 -7.00 -24.29 45.10
C SER A 342 -7.73 -25.00 46.25
N GLY A 343 -8.01 -24.33 47.37
CA GLY A 343 -8.71 -24.92 48.53
C GLY A 343 -7.88 -25.91 49.34
N LYS A 344 -6.71 -26.34 48.86
CA LYS A 344 -5.78 -27.16 49.63
C LYS A 344 -4.96 -26.22 50.52
N GLY A 345 -5.06 -26.40 51.84
CA GLY A 345 -4.24 -25.68 52.82
C GLY A 345 -2.76 -25.81 52.46
N HIS A 346 -2.04 -24.69 52.41
CA HIS A 346 -0.61 -24.72 52.17
C HIS A 346 0.04 -25.22 53.45
N GLU A 347 0.58 -26.44 53.46
CA GLU A 347 1.52 -26.85 54.50
C GLU A 347 2.72 -25.90 54.39
N ILE A 348 2.96 -25.11 55.44
CA ILE A 348 4.09 -24.19 55.49
C ILE A 348 5.35 -25.04 55.27
N ALA A 349 6.02 -24.85 54.13
CA ALA A 349 7.29 -25.50 53.88
C ALA A 349 8.23 -25.16 55.04
N LYS A 350 8.83 -26.18 55.66
CA LYS A 350 9.74 -26.00 56.79
C LYS A 350 10.79 -24.94 56.43
N PRO A 351 11.15 -24.02 57.35
CA PRO A 351 12.11 -22.97 57.06
C PRO A 351 13.43 -23.61 56.62
N ALA A 352 13.83 -23.36 55.38
CA ALA A 352 15.11 -23.78 54.85
C ALA A 352 16.19 -22.76 55.23
N ASP A 353 17.36 -23.23 55.64
CA ASP A 353 18.51 -22.38 55.96
C ASP A 353 19.00 -21.66 54.69
N VAL A 354 19.15 -20.34 54.79
CA VAL A 354 19.52 -19.45 53.68
C VAL A 354 20.91 -19.78 53.14
N TYR A 355 21.81 -20.25 54.02
CA TYR A 355 23.19 -20.57 53.63
C TYR A 355 23.29 -21.91 52.88
N ASP A 356 22.42 -22.88 53.18
CA ASP A 356 22.32 -24.13 52.43
C ASP A 356 21.78 -23.90 51.00
N LEU A 357 20.84 -22.97 50.85
CA LEU A 357 20.27 -22.64 49.54
C LEU A 357 21.29 -21.91 48.65
N LEU A 358 22.08 -20.99 49.21
CA LEU A 358 23.10 -20.22 48.50
C LEU A 358 24.38 -21.01 48.23
N GLY A 359 24.76 -21.94 49.13
CA GLY A 359 25.94 -22.80 48.98
C GLY A 359 25.84 -23.78 47.80
N SER A 360 24.62 -24.21 47.45
CA SER A 360 24.38 -25.14 46.33
C SER A 360 24.63 -24.56 44.93
N GLN A 361 24.81 -23.23 44.81
CA GLN A 361 24.94 -22.54 43.51
C GLN A 361 26.39 -22.17 43.15
N ILE A 362 27.39 -22.39 44.03
CA ILE A 362 28.73 -21.81 43.89
C ILE A 362 29.84 -22.85 43.54
N SER A 363 29.58 -24.16 43.62
CA SER A 363 30.56 -25.17 43.21
C SER A 363 30.37 -25.60 41.76
N SER A 364 31.13 -25.00 40.83
CA SER A 364 31.17 -25.46 39.43
C SER A 364 31.97 -26.76 39.29
N ASP A 365 31.33 -27.80 38.77
CA ASP A 365 31.50 -28.26 37.38
C ASP A 365 31.52 -29.80 37.26
N LYS A 366 30.64 -30.30 36.38
CA LYS A 366 30.57 -31.65 35.76
C LYS A 366 30.20 -32.85 36.64
N GLN A 367 29.14 -33.51 36.17
CA GLN A 367 28.58 -34.80 36.59
C GLN A 367 27.63 -34.75 37.80
N ASN A 368 26.36 -34.53 37.51
CA ASN A 368 25.28 -35.42 37.96
C ASN A 368 24.08 -35.25 37.01
N GLU A 369 24.02 -36.16 36.03
CA GLU A 369 22.75 -36.59 35.46
C GLU A 369 21.86 -37.10 36.60
N ILE A 370 20.70 -36.48 36.78
CA ILE A 370 19.55 -37.17 37.37
C ILE A 370 18.67 -37.62 36.21
N LYS A 371 18.77 -38.91 35.88
CA LYS A 371 17.65 -39.65 35.28
C LYS A 371 16.54 -39.72 36.31
N MET A 372 15.33 -39.22 35.98
CA MET A 372 14.06 -39.76 36.48
C MET A 372 12.91 -39.44 35.51
N SER A 373 12.32 -40.54 35.03
CA SER A 373 10.95 -40.77 34.55
C SER A 373 10.19 -39.61 33.90
N THR A 374 10.17 -39.67 32.59
CA THR A 374 9.29 -38.93 31.68
C THR A 374 7.85 -39.42 31.83
N ASP A 375 7.08 -38.81 32.73
CA ASP A 375 5.66 -38.60 32.47
C ASP A 375 5.10 -37.43 33.28
N GLN A 376 4.28 -36.62 32.59
CA GLN A 376 3.43 -35.52 33.06
C GLN A 376 4.02 -34.09 33.20
N ASN A 377 3.98 -33.38 32.05
CA ASN A 377 3.28 -32.11 31.79
C ASN A 377 3.26 -31.00 32.87
N HIS A 378 3.97 -29.89 32.61
CA HIS A 378 3.38 -28.60 32.18
C HIS A 378 4.45 -27.48 32.25
N THR A 379 4.97 -27.06 31.08
CA THR A 379 5.78 -25.85 30.95
C THR A 379 5.00 -24.74 30.26
N SER A 380 4.92 -23.62 30.98
CA SER A 380 4.51 -22.29 30.54
C SER A 380 5.53 -21.70 29.56
N ASN A 381 5.06 -21.33 28.37
CA ASN A 381 5.86 -20.63 27.35
C ASN A 381 6.12 -19.17 27.77
N LYS A 382 7.36 -18.86 28.15
CA LYS A 382 7.93 -17.51 28.04
C LYS A 382 8.37 -17.27 26.61
N TYR A 383 8.04 -16.08 26.11
CA TYR A 383 8.39 -15.57 24.80
C TYR A 383 9.84 -15.07 24.83
N ASP A 384 10.73 -15.75 24.12
CA ASP A 384 12.02 -15.21 23.68
C ASP A 384 12.09 -15.37 22.15
N THR A 385 12.28 -14.24 21.47
CA THR A 385 12.60 -14.21 20.03
C THR A 385 14.04 -13.76 19.92
N GLN A 386 14.95 -14.72 19.76
CA GLN A 386 16.34 -14.46 19.41
C GLN A 386 16.56 -15.05 18.02
N PHE A 387 16.64 -14.19 17.01
CA PHE A 387 17.23 -14.54 15.72
C PHE A 387 18.71 -14.13 15.77
N LEU A 388 19.60 -15.13 15.76
CA LEU A 388 21.01 -14.96 15.44
C LEU A 388 21.34 -15.76 14.17
N TYR A 389 22.16 -15.13 13.32
CA TYR A 389 22.73 -15.69 12.10
C TYR A 389 23.68 -16.87 12.41
N GLY A 390 23.49 -17.98 11.68
CA GLY A 390 24.46 -19.00 11.23
C GLY A 390 25.54 -19.56 12.18
N PHE A 391 25.54 -20.88 12.42
CA PHE A 391 26.32 -21.88 11.66
C PHE A 391 26.25 -23.27 12.34
N GLY A 392 26.02 -24.32 11.54
CA GLY A 392 26.51 -25.68 11.80
C GLY A 392 25.65 -26.66 12.61
N GLY A 393 25.29 -27.79 11.98
CA GLY A 393 25.28 -29.07 12.69
C GLY A 393 23.98 -29.89 12.73
N SER A 394 23.60 -30.46 11.58
CA SER A 394 22.87 -31.74 11.43
C SER A 394 21.40 -31.81 11.89
N VAL A 395 20.64 -32.64 11.17
CA VAL A 395 19.22 -33.00 11.38
C VAL A 395 18.18 -31.93 11.01
N SER A 396 18.07 -31.61 9.72
CA SER A 396 16.81 -31.11 9.12
C SER A 396 16.92 -31.08 7.59
N LYS A 397 16.99 -32.24 6.96
CA LYS A 397 16.71 -32.36 5.52
C LYS A 397 15.27 -32.84 5.38
N GLY A 398 14.38 -31.94 4.96
CA GLY A 398 13.00 -32.31 4.61
C GLY A 398 11.92 -31.27 4.82
N PHE A 399 12.21 -29.94 4.88
CA PHE A 399 11.13 -28.93 4.86
C PHE A 399 11.50 -27.60 4.16
N THR A 400 12.61 -27.55 3.42
CA THR A 400 13.11 -26.31 2.76
C THR A 400 12.99 -26.34 1.25
N LYS A 401 11.80 -26.67 0.70
CA LYS A 401 11.59 -26.58 -0.76
C LYS A 401 10.27 -25.96 -1.23
N LEU A 402 9.51 -25.27 -0.37
CA LEU A 402 8.39 -24.45 -0.83
C LEU A 402 8.10 -23.20 0.02
N GLY A 403 9.12 -22.59 0.64
CA GLY A 403 9.11 -21.18 1.03
C GLY A 403 8.02 -20.62 1.96
N ILE A 404 7.10 -21.40 2.52
CA ILE A 404 6.09 -20.89 3.48
C ILE A 404 6.63 -21.10 4.90
N ALA A 405 6.99 -19.99 5.56
CA ALA A 405 7.43 -20.03 6.94
C ALA A 405 6.30 -20.50 7.87
N LYS A 406 6.61 -21.36 8.85
CA LYS A 406 5.64 -21.86 9.86
C LYS A 406 4.93 -20.71 10.61
N SER A 407 5.60 -19.56 10.75
CA SER A 407 5.05 -18.32 11.31
C SER A 407 3.90 -17.73 10.49
N PHE A 408 3.94 -17.84 9.16
CA PHE A 408 2.86 -17.40 8.26
C PHE A 408 1.62 -18.27 8.46
N ILE A 409 1.78 -19.60 8.46
CA ILE A 409 0.66 -20.55 8.62
C ILE A 409 -0.07 -20.31 9.95
N ARG A 410 0.67 -20.05 11.04
CA ARG A 410 0.10 -19.75 12.36
C ARG A 410 -0.69 -18.43 12.41
N LYS A 411 -0.39 -17.46 11.53
CA LYS A 411 -1.10 -16.18 11.42
C LYS A 411 -2.43 -16.32 10.66
N PHE A 412 -2.51 -17.26 9.70
CA PHE A 412 -3.67 -17.41 8.81
C PHE A 412 -4.62 -18.57 9.16
N PHE A 413 -4.17 -19.60 9.89
CA PHE A 413 -5.02 -20.70 10.33
C PHE A 413 -5.28 -20.61 11.82
N THR A 414 -6.55 -20.52 12.22
CA THR A 414 -6.96 -20.70 13.60
C THR A 414 -7.22 -22.18 13.91
N PRO A 415 -7.21 -22.60 15.19
CA PRO A 415 -7.59 -23.96 15.56
C PRO A 415 -9.00 -24.36 15.09
N LYS A 416 -9.90 -23.37 14.94
CA LYS A 416 -11.27 -23.58 14.43
C LYS A 416 -11.26 -23.85 12.93
N ASP A 417 -10.38 -23.20 12.17
CA ASP A 417 -10.22 -23.43 10.73
C ASP A 417 -9.66 -24.81 10.44
N VAL A 418 -8.70 -25.28 11.24
CA VAL A 418 -8.18 -26.66 11.11
C VAL A 418 -9.26 -27.69 11.43
N GLN A 419 -10.13 -27.39 12.40
CA GLN A 419 -11.29 -28.23 12.70
C GLN A 419 -12.30 -28.23 11.55
N ASN A 420 -12.62 -27.06 10.96
CA ASN A 420 -13.49 -26.96 9.78
C ASN A 420 -12.90 -27.72 8.58
N LEU A 421 -11.60 -27.63 8.38
CA LEU A 421 -10.87 -28.36 7.34
C LEU A 421 -10.98 -29.87 7.55
N SER A 422 -10.84 -30.36 8.78
CA SER A 422 -11.04 -31.77 9.11
C SER A 422 -12.47 -32.25 8.79
N HIS A 423 -13.50 -31.45 9.05
CA HIS A 423 -14.88 -31.80 8.70
C HIS A 423 -15.10 -31.81 7.19
N LYS A 424 -14.54 -30.83 6.48
CA LYS A 424 -14.62 -30.73 5.02
C LYS A 424 -13.94 -31.93 4.35
N LEU A 425 -12.76 -32.34 4.80
CA LEU A 425 -12.04 -33.49 4.27
C LEU A 425 -12.79 -34.80 4.52
N LYS A 426 -13.35 -34.98 5.72
CA LYS A 426 -14.23 -36.12 6.01
C LYS A 426 -15.44 -36.15 5.08
N HIS A 427 -16.07 -35.01 4.85
CA HIS A 427 -17.19 -34.91 3.91
C HIS A 427 -16.78 -35.28 2.48
N ILE A 428 -15.64 -34.76 1.99
CA ILE A 428 -15.11 -35.10 0.66
C ILE A 428 -14.88 -36.61 0.53
N LEU A 429 -14.29 -37.25 1.55
CA LEU A 429 -14.03 -38.70 1.53
C LEU A 429 -15.31 -39.56 1.39
N HIS A 430 -16.44 -39.08 1.91
CA HIS A 430 -17.73 -39.78 1.82
C HIS A 430 -18.64 -39.29 0.69
N LYS A 431 -18.37 -38.12 0.10
CA LYS A 431 -19.12 -37.54 -1.03
C LYS A 431 -18.95 -38.35 -2.32
N TYR A 432 -17.76 -38.90 -2.57
CA TYR A 432 -17.45 -39.60 -3.82
C TYR A 432 -17.55 -41.13 -3.69
N PRO A 433 -17.99 -41.83 -4.76
CA PRO A 433 -17.89 -43.28 -4.83
C PRO A 433 -16.42 -43.73 -5.00
N ILE A 434 -16.17 -45.01 -4.70
CA ILE A 434 -14.83 -45.61 -4.83
C ILE A 434 -14.37 -45.55 -6.29
N ASP A 435 -13.08 -45.30 -6.48
CA ASP A 435 -12.38 -45.10 -7.76
C ASP A 435 -12.79 -43.86 -8.57
N HIS A 436 -13.59 -42.97 -7.99
CA HIS A 436 -13.94 -41.71 -8.63
C HIS A 436 -12.91 -40.62 -8.39
N LYS A 437 -12.63 -39.84 -9.43
CA LYS A 437 -11.77 -38.66 -9.39
C LYS A 437 -12.51 -37.50 -8.71
N LEU A 438 -11.76 -36.70 -7.97
CA LEU A 438 -12.29 -35.49 -7.33
C LEU A 438 -12.52 -34.38 -8.35
N ASP A 439 -13.52 -33.52 -8.09
CA ASP A 439 -13.67 -32.26 -8.83
C ASP A 439 -12.51 -31.29 -8.54
N ASP A 440 -12.32 -30.28 -9.38
CA ASP A 440 -11.18 -29.35 -9.28
C ASP A 440 -11.15 -28.57 -7.95
N ALA A 441 -12.32 -28.30 -7.35
CA ALA A 441 -12.44 -27.55 -6.11
C ALA A 441 -12.03 -28.40 -4.88
N ASP A 442 -12.48 -29.65 -4.82
CA ASP A 442 -12.13 -30.60 -3.77
C ASP A 442 -10.66 -31.04 -3.95
N LYS A 443 -10.20 -31.25 -5.18
CA LYS A 443 -8.79 -31.49 -5.50
C LYS A 443 -7.89 -30.36 -5.00
N SER A 444 -8.25 -29.10 -5.26
CA SER A 444 -7.50 -27.94 -4.76
C SER A 444 -7.45 -27.89 -3.23
N THR A 445 -8.55 -28.25 -2.56
CA THR A 445 -8.61 -28.36 -1.10
C THR A 445 -7.64 -29.44 -0.60
N LEU A 446 -7.58 -30.60 -1.26
CA LEU A 446 -6.67 -31.68 -0.87
C LEU A 446 -5.20 -31.35 -1.17
N MET A 447 -4.90 -30.70 -2.29
CA MET A 447 -3.56 -30.22 -2.63
C MET A 447 -3.02 -29.24 -1.57
N MET A 448 -3.86 -28.34 -1.07
CA MET A 448 -3.51 -27.46 0.04
C MET A 448 -3.25 -28.26 1.32
N THR A 449 -4.04 -29.31 1.60
CA THR A 449 -3.87 -30.10 2.83
C THR A 449 -2.65 -31.01 2.83
N LEU A 450 -2.28 -31.53 1.66
CA LEU A 450 -1.06 -32.31 1.47
C LEU A 450 0.21 -31.54 1.84
N TYR A 451 0.15 -30.21 1.82
CA TYR A 451 1.22 -29.35 2.31
C TYR A 451 1.60 -29.67 3.76
N PHE A 452 0.62 -30.04 4.59
CA PHE A 452 0.81 -30.33 6.01
C PHE A 452 1.18 -31.79 6.28
N HIS A 453 1.39 -32.62 5.25
CA HIS A 453 1.74 -34.02 5.44
C HIS A 453 3.22 -34.19 5.83
N PRO A 454 3.56 -34.99 6.87
CA PRO A 454 4.95 -35.13 7.35
C PRO A 454 5.90 -35.74 6.31
N ARG A 455 5.37 -36.54 5.36
CA ARG A 455 6.11 -37.13 4.23
C ARG A 455 5.70 -36.55 2.88
N ARG A 456 5.41 -35.25 2.82
CA ARG A 456 4.92 -34.58 1.59
C ARG A 456 5.79 -34.89 0.37
N ASP A 457 7.11 -34.72 0.47
CA ASP A 457 8.01 -34.85 -0.69
C ASP A 457 7.94 -36.25 -1.31
N VAL A 458 7.80 -37.28 -0.47
CA VAL A 458 7.62 -38.67 -0.91
C VAL A 458 6.23 -38.87 -1.52
N LYS A 459 5.17 -38.33 -0.90
CA LYS A 459 3.80 -38.49 -1.42
C LYS A 459 3.58 -37.76 -2.76
N VAL A 460 4.13 -36.55 -2.91
CA VAL A 460 4.05 -35.76 -4.17
C VAL A 460 4.93 -36.34 -5.27
N GLY A 461 6.15 -36.81 -4.95
CA GLY A 461 7.06 -37.45 -5.90
C GLY A 461 7.34 -36.59 -7.14
N ALA A 462 7.12 -37.14 -8.33
CA ALA A 462 7.30 -36.48 -9.63
C ALA A 462 6.25 -35.40 -9.97
N GLY A 463 5.19 -35.27 -9.16
CA GLY A 463 4.09 -34.33 -9.35
C GLY A 463 2.73 -35.03 -9.36
N ILE A 464 1.70 -34.37 -8.83
CA ILE A 464 0.34 -34.93 -8.72
C ILE A 464 -0.44 -34.60 -9.99
N GLN A 465 -0.90 -35.62 -10.70
CA GLN A 465 -1.80 -35.50 -11.84
C GLN A 465 -3.26 -35.43 -11.37
N ASP A 466 -3.66 -36.33 -10.46
CA ASP A 466 -5.04 -36.40 -9.97
C ASP A 466 -5.18 -37.05 -8.60
N ILE A 467 -6.35 -36.92 -7.97
CA ILE A 467 -6.66 -37.55 -6.68
C ILE A 467 -7.99 -38.30 -6.79
N LYS A 468 -8.04 -39.55 -6.32
CA LYS A 468 -9.25 -40.37 -6.26
C LYS A 468 -9.49 -40.96 -4.87
N VAL A 469 -10.72 -41.34 -4.58
CA VAL A 469 -11.07 -42.05 -3.33
C VAL A 469 -11.01 -43.55 -3.57
N VAL A 470 -10.29 -44.29 -2.72
CA VAL A 470 -10.16 -45.75 -2.80
C VAL A 470 -10.37 -46.39 -1.44
N ASN A 471 -10.57 -47.71 -1.41
CA ASN A 471 -10.42 -48.47 -0.18
C ASN A 471 -8.94 -48.70 0.11
N HIS A 472 -8.57 -48.68 1.39
CA HIS A 472 -7.19 -48.91 1.79
C HIS A 472 -6.74 -50.34 1.39
N PRO A 473 -5.53 -50.51 0.81
CA PRO A 473 -5.04 -51.82 0.38
C PRO A 473 -4.95 -52.86 1.49
N ASP A 474 -4.59 -52.42 2.71
CA ASP A 474 -4.32 -53.31 3.85
C ASP A 474 -5.46 -53.37 4.90
N HIS A 475 -6.51 -52.55 4.74
CA HIS A 475 -7.61 -52.47 5.72
C HIS A 475 -8.97 -52.55 5.04
N GLU A 476 -9.61 -53.72 5.17
CA GLU A 476 -10.96 -53.95 4.67
C GLU A 476 -11.95 -53.00 5.38
N ASN A 477 -12.61 -52.14 4.59
CA ASN A 477 -13.60 -51.12 4.99
C ASN A 477 -13.11 -49.70 5.37
N SER A 478 -11.84 -49.34 5.22
CA SER A 478 -11.41 -47.93 5.39
C SER A 478 -11.24 -47.21 4.05
N ARG A 479 -11.77 -45.98 3.94
CA ARG A 479 -11.67 -45.15 2.72
C ARG A 479 -10.49 -44.20 2.86
N CYS A 480 -9.63 -44.11 1.85
CA CYS A 480 -8.51 -43.17 1.83
C CYS A 480 -8.41 -42.43 0.49
N PHE A 481 -7.55 -41.41 0.44
CA PHE A 481 -7.25 -40.70 -0.79
C PHE A 481 -6.03 -41.32 -1.46
N MET A 482 -6.11 -41.56 -2.77
CA MET A 482 -5.00 -42.05 -3.59
C MET A 482 -4.59 -40.98 -4.59
N LEU A 483 -3.31 -40.61 -4.54
CA LEU A 483 -2.65 -39.72 -5.48
C LEU A 483 -2.26 -40.49 -6.73
N LEU A 484 -2.59 -39.96 -7.90
CA LEU A 484 -2.09 -40.40 -9.19
C LEU A 484 -0.99 -39.43 -9.61
N ARG A 485 0.24 -39.92 -9.71
CA ARG A 485 1.41 -39.09 -10.09
C ARG A 485 1.54 -39.00 -11.60
N THR A 486 2.27 -37.98 -12.07
CA THR A 486 2.56 -37.74 -13.49
C THR A 486 3.43 -38.82 -14.14
N ASP A 487 4.15 -39.61 -13.34
CA ASP A 487 4.96 -40.75 -13.78
C ASP A 487 4.17 -42.07 -13.86
N GLY A 488 2.85 -42.03 -13.60
CA GLY A 488 1.97 -43.20 -13.61
C GLY A 488 1.96 -44.01 -12.32
N THR A 489 2.76 -43.65 -11.32
CA THR A 489 2.72 -44.29 -9.99
C THR A 489 1.55 -43.76 -9.16
N SER A 490 1.07 -44.59 -8.22
CA SER A 490 0.00 -44.19 -7.30
C SER A 490 0.38 -44.41 -5.84
N GLU A 491 -0.05 -43.50 -4.98
CA GLU A 491 0.32 -43.51 -3.56
C GLU A 491 -0.85 -43.03 -2.71
N ASP A 492 -1.18 -43.76 -1.65
CA ASP A 492 -2.24 -43.39 -0.71
C ASP A 492 -1.78 -42.32 0.28
N PHE A 493 -2.70 -41.54 0.83
CA PHE A 493 -2.42 -40.72 2.01
C PHE A 493 -3.67 -40.52 2.88
N SER A 494 -3.46 -40.41 4.18
CA SER A 494 -4.52 -40.15 5.15
C SER A 494 -4.58 -38.65 5.46
N TYR A 495 -5.78 -38.09 5.32
CA TYR A 495 -6.02 -36.68 5.63
C TYR A 495 -5.84 -36.38 7.12
N HIS A 496 -5.98 -37.38 8.00
CA HIS A 496 -5.71 -37.24 9.43
C HIS A 496 -4.26 -36.86 9.71
N LYS A 497 -3.30 -37.37 8.93
CA LYS A 497 -1.87 -37.01 9.04
C LYS A 497 -1.63 -35.56 8.61
N CYS A 498 -2.37 -35.07 7.61
CA CYS A 498 -2.36 -33.66 7.21
C CYS A 498 -2.97 -32.74 8.28
N VAL A 499 -4.11 -33.12 8.86
CA VAL A 499 -4.77 -32.35 9.94
C VAL A 499 -3.88 -32.31 11.18
N HIS A 500 -3.23 -33.43 11.53
CA HIS A 500 -2.27 -33.48 12.62
C HIS A 500 -1.09 -32.52 12.38
N GLY A 501 -0.46 -32.55 11.20
CA GLY A 501 0.63 -31.62 10.85
C GLY A 501 0.19 -30.15 10.84
N ALA A 502 -1.05 -29.85 10.45
CA ALA A 502 -1.61 -28.49 10.55
C ALA A 502 -1.81 -28.08 12.02
N LEU A 503 -2.31 -28.98 12.88
CA LEU A 503 -2.46 -28.74 14.31
C LEU A 503 -1.12 -28.59 15.03
N GLU A 504 -0.06 -29.31 14.63
CA GLU A 504 1.28 -29.11 15.20
C GLU A 504 1.80 -27.69 14.98
N ILE A 505 1.45 -27.07 13.85
CA ILE A 505 1.87 -25.70 13.53
C ILE A 505 1.00 -24.67 14.25
N VAL A 506 -0.32 -24.88 14.28
CA VAL A 506 -1.31 -23.90 14.78
C VAL A 506 -1.55 -24.01 16.28
N ALA A 507 -1.65 -25.23 16.82
CA ALA A 507 -1.96 -25.51 18.22
C ALA A 507 -1.32 -26.83 18.71
N PRO A 508 -0.02 -26.85 19.05
CA PRO A 508 0.73 -28.06 19.40
C PRO A 508 0.10 -28.91 20.52
N VAL A 509 -0.53 -28.25 21.51
CA VAL A 509 -1.21 -28.93 22.62
C VAL A 509 -2.43 -29.72 22.13
N ARG A 510 -3.18 -29.20 21.16
CA ARG A 510 -4.35 -29.88 20.57
C ARG A 510 -3.95 -30.98 19.59
N ALA A 511 -2.78 -30.88 18.95
CA ALA A 511 -2.24 -31.93 18.08
C ALA A 511 -2.06 -33.24 18.86
N LYS A 512 -1.44 -33.18 20.03
CA LYS A 512 -1.26 -34.33 20.93
C LYS A 512 -2.59 -34.98 21.31
N SER A 513 -3.57 -34.19 21.74
CA SER A 513 -4.90 -34.71 22.09
C SER A 513 -5.67 -35.26 20.89
N TYR A 514 -5.49 -34.69 19.69
CA TYR A 514 -6.09 -35.19 18.46
C TYR A 514 -5.50 -36.55 18.07
N TRP A 515 -4.17 -36.70 18.16
CA TRP A 515 -3.49 -37.96 17.88
C TRP A 515 -3.84 -39.06 18.88
N SER A 516 -3.85 -38.76 20.18
CA SER A 516 -4.25 -39.74 21.20
C SER A 516 -5.68 -40.26 20.99
N LYS A 517 -6.61 -39.40 20.54
CA LYS A 517 -7.98 -39.82 20.20
C LYS A 517 -8.02 -40.70 18.94
N LEU A 518 -7.17 -40.41 17.96
CA LEU A 518 -7.06 -41.18 16.74
C LEU A 518 -6.45 -42.57 17.01
N SER A 519 -5.40 -42.67 17.83
CA SER A 519 -4.81 -43.95 18.24
C SER A 519 -5.77 -44.80 19.07
N GLN A 520 -6.61 -44.20 19.92
CA GLN A 520 -7.69 -44.91 20.62
C GLN A 520 -8.79 -45.45 19.69
N GLN A 521 -8.92 -44.89 18.47
CA GLN A 521 -9.84 -45.35 17.43
C GLN A 521 -9.19 -46.35 16.45
N GLY A 522 -7.97 -46.83 16.77
CA GLY A 522 -7.29 -47.87 15.98
C GLY A 522 -6.42 -47.36 14.84
N PHE A 523 -6.03 -46.07 14.83
CA PHE A 523 -5.17 -45.50 13.79
C PHE A 523 -3.69 -45.50 14.23
N GLU A 524 -2.81 -46.25 13.53
CA GLU A 524 -1.38 -46.36 13.85
C GLU A 524 -0.47 -45.38 13.06
N GLU A 525 0.70 -45.05 13.60
CA GLU A 525 1.69 -44.12 12.99
C GLU A 525 2.16 -44.56 11.58
N ALA A 526 2.16 -45.87 11.31
CA ALA A 526 2.65 -46.43 10.05
C ALA A 526 1.58 -46.57 8.95
N GLY A 527 0.30 -46.68 9.30
CA GLY A 527 -0.80 -46.94 8.35
C GLY A 527 -1.58 -45.67 7.97
N CYS A 528 -2.13 -45.64 6.76
CA CYS A 528 -3.27 -44.78 6.47
C CYS A 528 -4.53 -45.58 6.82
N HIS A 529 -5.48 -44.99 7.54
CA HIS A 529 -6.83 -45.55 7.59
C HIS A 529 -7.81 -44.53 7.01
#